data_AF-C3MMF4-F1
#
_entry.id   AF-C3MMF4-F1
#
_cell.length_a   1.000
_cell.length_b   1.000
_cell.length_c   1.000
_cell.angle_alpha   90.00
_cell.angle_beta   90.00
_cell.angle_gamma   90.00
#
_symmetry.space_group_name_H-M   'P 1'
#
loop_
_entity.id
_entity.type
_entity.pdbx_description
1 polymer ?
#
loop_
_entity_poly.entity_id
_entity_poly.type
_entity_poly.pdbx_seq_one_letter_code
_entity_poly.pdbx_strand_id
1 'polypeptide(L)'
;MTQVIKTDTDLLDIATRIAISALTPVQKGREQEPAVDSNTINNLLAYMQSRKSIKELLAYILRQTSRGEIDRNTSKLLLSALKDLKENEEDINKALELLGYVKWIYETLNGLKIDITQLKGVDNFQKLVNELVKRM
;
A
#
# COMPACT_ATOMS: atom_id res chain seq x y z
N MET A 1 30.44 -10.77 -7.27
CA MET A 1 29.05 -11.12 -6.90
C MET A 1 28.70 -10.27 -5.70
N THR A 2 27.97 -9.18 -5.94
CA THR A 2 27.71 -8.18 -4.92
C THR A 2 26.31 -8.44 -4.36
N GLN A 3 26.23 -9.04 -3.18
CA GLN A 3 25.04 -8.96 -2.35
C GLN A 3 24.90 -7.50 -1.92
N VAL A 4 23.93 -6.78 -2.47
CA VAL A 4 23.66 -5.38 -2.09
C VAL A 4 22.21 -5.30 -1.66
N ILE A 5 21.99 -5.21 -0.34
CA ILE A 5 21.03 -4.34 0.35
C ILE A 5 19.86 -3.86 -0.54
N LYS A 6 18.96 -4.77 -0.93
CA LYS A 6 17.89 -4.49 -1.91
C LYS A 6 16.47 -4.73 -1.39
N THR A 7 16.28 -5.33 -0.22
CA THR A 7 14.94 -5.77 0.20
C THR A 7 14.06 -4.62 0.73
N ASP A 8 14.59 -3.78 1.62
CA ASP A 8 13.75 -2.85 2.38
C ASP A 8 13.40 -1.58 1.59
N THR A 9 14.36 -1.07 0.81
CA THR A 9 14.15 0.08 -0.09
C THR A 9 13.10 -0.24 -1.15
N ASP A 10 13.13 -1.45 -1.71
CA ASP A 10 12.14 -1.89 -2.69
C ASP A 10 10.74 -1.98 -2.04
N LEU A 11 10.64 -2.45 -0.79
CA LEU A 11 9.37 -2.52 -0.06
C LEU A 11 8.77 -1.15 0.22
N LEU A 12 9.56 -0.17 0.68
CA LEU A 12 9.10 1.20 0.91
C LEU A 12 8.66 1.90 -0.39
N ASP A 13 9.34 1.64 -1.50
CA ASP A 13 8.97 2.19 -2.81
C ASP A 13 7.66 1.59 -3.33
N ILE A 14 7.46 0.28 -3.14
CA ILE A 14 6.20 -0.38 -3.46
C ILE A 14 5.09 0.14 -2.55
N ALA A 15 5.34 0.24 -1.24
CA ALA A 15 4.39 0.76 -0.26
C ALA A 15 3.97 2.20 -0.60
N THR A 16 4.93 3.04 -1.01
CA THR A 16 4.67 4.42 -1.44
C THR A 16 3.68 4.47 -2.61
N ARG A 17 3.92 3.64 -3.63
CA ARG A 17 3.04 3.56 -4.81
C ARG A 17 1.64 3.07 -4.45
N ILE A 18 1.53 2.06 -3.58
CA ILE A 18 0.25 1.54 -3.10
C ILE A 18 -0.49 2.61 -2.29
N ALA A 19 0.16 3.29 -1.36
CA ALA A 19 -0.47 4.31 -0.50
C ALA A 19 -0.96 5.52 -1.30
N ILE A 20 -0.18 6.00 -2.27
CA ILE A 20 -0.58 7.09 -3.18
C ILE A 20 -1.79 6.66 -4.02
N SER A 21 -1.76 5.44 -4.58
CA SER A 21 -2.90 4.87 -5.32
C SER A 21 -4.14 4.79 -4.44
N ALA A 22 -4.00 4.31 -3.20
CA ALA A 22 -5.09 4.17 -2.24
C ALA A 22 -5.75 5.50 -1.84
N LEU A 23 -4.98 6.59 -1.78
CA LEU A 23 -5.50 7.92 -1.49
C LEU A 23 -5.95 8.69 -2.73
N THR A 24 -5.69 8.18 -3.93
CA THR A 24 -6.11 8.85 -5.16
C THR A 24 -7.64 8.96 -5.16
N PRO A 25 -8.23 10.17 -5.22
CA PRO A 25 -9.67 10.31 -5.09
C PRO A 25 -10.41 9.63 -6.25
N VAL A 26 -11.46 8.90 -5.92
CA VAL A 26 -12.40 8.31 -6.88
C VAL A 26 -13.79 8.88 -6.63
N GLN A 27 -14.58 9.00 -7.70
CA GLN A 27 -15.93 9.49 -7.58
C GLN A 27 -16.84 8.40 -7.01
N LYS A 28 -17.33 8.60 -5.79
CA LYS A 28 -18.33 7.74 -5.14
C LYS A 28 -19.62 8.54 -4.98
N GLY A 29 -20.51 8.41 -5.98
CA GLY A 29 -21.73 9.21 -6.04
C GLY A 29 -21.41 10.70 -6.29
N ARG A 30 -21.74 11.57 -5.33
CA ARG A 30 -21.53 13.03 -5.44
C ARG A 30 -20.26 13.52 -4.74
N GLU A 31 -19.58 12.65 -3.99
CA GLU A 31 -18.41 13.00 -3.19
C GLU A 31 -17.13 12.41 -3.80
N GLN A 32 -16.01 13.10 -3.57
CA GLN A 32 -14.69 12.56 -3.85
C GLN A 32 -14.13 11.98 -2.56
N GLU A 33 -13.91 10.68 -2.55
CA GLU A 33 -13.35 9.95 -1.43
C GLU A 33 -12.06 9.25 -1.86
N PRO A 34 -11.16 8.93 -0.92
CA PRO A 34 -10.04 8.03 -1.19
C PRO A 34 -10.50 6.74 -1.89
N ALA A 35 -9.71 6.26 -2.83
CA ALA A 35 -9.96 4.98 -3.52
C ALA A 35 -10.09 3.82 -2.54
N VAL A 36 -9.34 3.85 -1.44
CA VAL A 36 -9.36 2.87 -0.37
C VAL A 36 -9.44 3.59 0.97
N ASP A 37 -10.40 3.19 1.81
CA ASP A 37 -10.52 3.72 3.16
C ASP A 37 -9.41 3.20 4.09
N SER A 38 -9.03 4.01 5.08
CA SER A 38 -8.02 3.67 6.09
C SER A 38 -8.32 2.36 6.83
N ASN A 39 -9.59 2.06 7.11
CA ASN A 39 -10.01 0.82 7.77
C ASN A 39 -9.72 -0.40 6.89
N THR A 40 -9.86 -0.28 5.56
CA THR A 40 -9.56 -1.37 4.65
C THR A 40 -8.08 -1.73 4.69
N ILE A 41 -7.18 -0.74 4.74
CA ILE A 41 -5.73 -0.97 4.90
C ILE A 41 -5.42 -1.64 6.25
N ASN A 42 -6.03 -1.14 7.33
CA ASN A 42 -5.89 -1.75 8.66
C ASN A 42 -6.39 -3.20 8.68
N ASN A 43 -7.51 -3.49 8.01
CA ASN A 43 -8.07 -4.82 7.92
C ASN A 43 -7.17 -5.79 7.14
N LEU A 44 -6.48 -5.33 6.08
CA LEU A 44 -5.49 -6.15 5.36
C LEU A 44 -4.33 -6.55 6.30
N LEU A 45 -3.79 -5.59 7.04
CA LEU A 45 -2.68 -5.84 7.97
C LEU A 45 -3.12 -6.78 9.10
N ALA A 46 -4.27 -6.52 9.73
CA ALA A 46 -4.82 -7.36 10.79
C ALA A 46 -5.14 -8.79 10.30
N TYR A 47 -5.65 -8.92 9.07
CA TYR A 47 -5.86 -10.23 8.43
C TYR A 47 -4.54 -10.98 8.31
N MET A 48 -3.50 -10.33 7.79
CA MET A 48 -2.19 -10.97 7.62
C MET A 48 -1.53 -11.34 8.96
N GLN A 49 -1.64 -10.47 9.98
CA GLN A 49 -1.13 -10.73 11.34
C GLN A 49 -1.79 -11.95 12.00
N SER A 50 -3.08 -12.14 11.78
CA SER A 50 -3.85 -13.23 12.39
C SER A 50 -3.72 -14.56 11.65
N ARG A 51 -3.80 -14.55 10.31
CA ARG A 51 -3.83 -15.75 9.48
C ARG A 51 -2.46 -16.24 9.06
N LYS A 52 -1.50 -15.32 8.88
CA LYS A 52 -0.14 -15.62 8.40
C LYS A 52 -0.12 -16.50 7.13
N SER A 53 -1.08 -16.30 6.22
CA SER A 53 -1.15 -17.00 4.92
C SER A 53 -1.22 -16.00 3.78
N ILE A 54 -0.27 -16.11 2.85
CA ILE A 54 -0.21 -15.29 1.64
C ILE A 54 -1.40 -15.62 0.72
N LYS A 55 -1.72 -16.90 0.51
CA LYS A 55 -2.83 -17.31 -0.36
C LYS A 55 -4.16 -16.75 0.13
N GLU A 56 -4.40 -16.83 1.43
CA GLU A 56 -5.61 -16.27 2.03
C GLU A 56 -5.64 -14.73 1.91
N LEU A 57 -4.51 -14.05 2.12
CA LEU A 57 -4.42 -12.61 1.92
C LEU A 57 -4.74 -12.20 0.48
N LEU A 58 -4.21 -12.92 -0.52
CA LEU A 58 -4.52 -12.68 -1.93
C LEU A 58 -6.01 -12.87 -2.24
N ALA A 59 -6.62 -13.95 -1.73
CA ALA A 59 -8.06 -14.19 -1.87
C ALA A 59 -8.89 -13.10 -1.19
N TYR A 60 -8.45 -12.64 -0.03
CA TYR A 60 -9.10 -11.55 0.70
C TYR A 60 -9.04 -10.23 -0.09
N ILE A 61 -7.87 -9.86 -0.66
CA ILE A 61 -7.72 -8.66 -1.52
C ILE A 61 -8.66 -8.73 -2.72
N LEU A 62 -8.72 -9.87 -3.42
CA LEU A 62 -9.62 -10.08 -4.55
C LEU A 62 -11.09 -9.87 -4.15
N ARG A 63 -11.49 -10.42 -2.99
CA ARG A 63 -12.85 -10.24 -2.46
C ARG A 63 -13.15 -8.79 -2.09
N GLN A 64 -12.22 -8.06 -1.48
CA GLN A 64 -12.43 -6.64 -1.18
C GLN A 64 -12.51 -5.80 -2.45
N THR A 65 -11.75 -6.18 -3.48
CA THR A 65 -11.83 -5.56 -4.81
C THR A 65 -13.20 -5.76 -5.44
N SER A 66 -13.74 -6.98 -5.38
CA SER A 66 -15.09 -7.25 -5.93
C SER A 66 -16.20 -6.52 -5.18
N ARG A 67 -15.97 -6.17 -3.91
CA ARG A 67 -16.90 -5.39 -3.07
C ARG A 67 -16.79 -3.88 -3.28
N GLY A 68 -15.80 -3.41 -4.04
CA GLY A 68 -15.53 -1.98 -4.22
C GLY A 68 -14.83 -1.31 -3.04
N GLU A 69 -14.36 -2.08 -2.05
CA GLU A 69 -13.60 -1.59 -0.90
C GLU A 69 -12.15 -1.25 -1.26
N ILE A 70 -11.63 -1.90 -2.30
CA ILE A 70 -10.33 -1.63 -2.91
C ILE A 70 -10.58 -1.37 -4.40
N ASP A 71 -10.11 -0.23 -4.91
CA ASP A 71 -10.18 0.04 -6.34
C ASP A 71 -9.23 -0.88 -7.15
N ARG A 72 -9.46 -0.98 -8.46
CA ARG A 72 -8.72 -1.91 -9.31
C ARG A 72 -7.21 -1.59 -9.40
N ASN A 73 -6.82 -0.31 -9.35
CA ASN A 73 -5.42 0.06 -9.47
C ASN A 73 -4.66 -0.31 -8.19
N THR A 74 -5.20 0.03 -7.02
CA THR A 74 -4.58 -0.34 -5.74
C THR A 74 -4.56 -1.85 -5.55
N SER A 75 -5.64 -2.55 -5.93
CA SER A 75 -5.70 -4.01 -5.93
C SER A 75 -4.61 -4.63 -6.80
N LYS A 76 -4.40 -4.12 -8.02
CA LYS A 76 -3.36 -4.61 -8.91
C LYS A 76 -1.97 -4.44 -8.31
N LEU A 77 -1.67 -3.28 -7.70
CA LEU A 77 -0.38 -3.05 -7.04
C LEU A 77 -0.16 -4.00 -5.86
N LEU A 78 -1.16 -4.18 -5.00
CA LEU A 78 -1.12 -5.11 -3.87
C LEU A 78 -0.87 -6.55 -4.34
N LEU A 79 -1.68 -7.03 -5.30
CA LEU A 79 -1.55 -8.39 -5.83
C LEU A 79 -0.20 -8.59 -6.54
N SER A 80 0.27 -7.61 -7.31
CA SER A 80 1.59 -7.68 -7.96
C SER A 80 2.74 -7.77 -6.97
N ALA A 81 2.65 -7.08 -5.82
CA ALA A 81 3.67 -7.12 -4.79
C ALA A 81 3.69 -8.44 -4.00
N LEU A 82 2.52 -9.09 -3.86
CA LEU A 82 2.34 -10.24 -2.96
C LEU A 82 2.29 -11.59 -3.69
N LYS A 83 1.94 -11.64 -4.98
CA LYS A 83 1.65 -12.90 -5.69
C LYS A 83 2.81 -13.90 -5.78
N ASP A 84 4.04 -13.41 -5.75
CA ASP A 84 5.25 -14.22 -5.92
C ASP A 84 5.90 -14.58 -4.57
N LEU A 85 5.32 -14.09 -3.46
CA LEU A 85 5.73 -14.43 -2.10
C LEU A 85 5.35 -15.88 -1.78
N LYS A 86 6.23 -16.57 -1.07
CA LYS A 86 6.02 -17.95 -0.63
C LYS A 86 5.37 -17.96 0.75
N GLU A 87 4.84 -19.12 1.16
CA GLU A 87 4.27 -19.30 2.51
C GLU A 87 5.33 -19.68 3.54
N ASN A 88 6.53 -19.11 3.44
CA ASN A 88 7.59 -19.26 4.45
C ASN A 88 7.62 -18.04 5.38
N GLU A 89 8.33 -18.14 6.50
CA GLU A 89 8.36 -17.10 7.52
C GLU A 89 8.94 -15.76 7.01
N GLU A 90 9.98 -15.81 6.18
CA GLU A 90 10.59 -14.61 5.60
C GLU A 90 9.59 -13.82 4.75
N ASP A 91 8.87 -14.50 3.85
CA ASP A 91 7.92 -13.87 2.95
C ASP A 91 6.62 -13.44 3.68
N ILE A 92 6.23 -14.15 4.74
CA ILE A 92 5.18 -13.70 5.65
C ILE A 92 5.58 -12.38 6.32
N ASN A 93 6.80 -12.29 6.84
CA ASN A 93 7.31 -11.07 7.46
C ASN A 93 7.41 -9.92 6.44
N LYS A 94 7.86 -10.17 5.21
CA LYS A 94 7.85 -9.17 4.13
C LYS A 94 6.45 -8.65 3.82
N ALA A 95 5.44 -9.51 3.78
CA ALA A 95 4.06 -9.09 3.56
C ALA A 95 3.53 -8.22 4.71
N LEU A 96 3.88 -8.57 5.96
CA LEU A 96 3.54 -7.77 7.14
C LEU A 96 4.20 -6.39 7.11
N GLU A 97 5.51 -6.34 6.82
CA GLU A 97 6.26 -5.09 6.68
C GLU A 97 5.70 -4.22 5.57
N LEU A 98 5.44 -4.79 4.38
CA LEU A 98 4.84 -4.08 3.26
C LEU A 98 3.52 -3.40 3.66
N LEU A 99 2.59 -4.16 4.25
CA LEU A 99 1.29 -3.64 4.66
C LEU A 99 1.43 -2.61 5.81
N GLY A 100 2.39 -2.80 6.71
CA GLY A 100 2.74 -1.82 7.74
C GLY A 100 3.23 -0.50 7.15
N TYR A 101 4.13 -0.56 6.18
CA TYR A 101 4.62 0.64 5.47
C TYR A 101 3.52 1.32 4.67
N VAL A 102 2.67 0.57 3.98
CA VAL A 102 1.50 1.13 3.27
C VAL A 102 0.62 1.91 4.24
N LYS A 103 0.33 1.33 5.41
CA LYS A 103 -0.46 1.98 6.45
C LYS A 103 0.19 3.29 6.90
N TRP A 104 1.47 3.26 7.31
CA TRP A 104 2.14 4.46 7.83
C TRP A 104 2.21 5.58 6.80
N ILE A 105 2.52 5.26 5.54
CA ILE A 105 2.59 6.25 4.47
C ILE A 105 1.20 6.83 4.20
N TYR A 106 0.17 5.98 4.12
CA TYR A 106 -1.22 6.42 3.95
C TYR A 106 -1.65 7.36 5.07
N GLU A 107 -1.44 6.97 6.33
CA GLU A 107 -1.82 7.76 7.50
C GLU A 107 -1.06 9.09 7.55
N THR A 108 0.22 9.09 7.17
CA THR A 108 1.04 10.31 7.07
C THR A 108 0.47 11.28 6.03
N LEU A 109 0.22 10.79 4.81
CA LEU A 109 -0.32 11.61 3.73
C LEU A 109 -1.71 12.17 4.05
N ASN A 110 -2.57 11.34 4.64
CA ASN A 110 -3.91 11.74 5.05
C ASN A 110 -3.88 12.73 6.24
N GLY A 111 -3.05 12.46 7.26
CA GLY A 111 -2.92 13.30 8.45
C GLY A 111 -2.34 14.68 8.16
N LEU A 112 -1.37 14.75 7.24
CA LEU A 112 -0.83 16.01 6.70
C LEU A 112 -1.76 16.68 5.68
N LYS A 113 -2.90 16.05 5.34
CA LYS A 113 -3.88 16.54 4.34
C LYS A 113 -3.22 16.88 3.00
N ILE A 114 -2.30 16.03 2.55
CA ILE A 114 -1.59 16.22 1.29
C ILE A 114 -2.55 16.01 0.12
N ASP A 115 -2.61 16.98 -0.78
CA ASP A 115 -3.29 16.84 -2.06
C ASP A 115 -2.50 15.86 -2.96
N ILE A 116 -3.05 14.66 -3.14
CA ILE A 116 -2.43 13.56 -3.89
C ILE A 116 -2.19 13.92 -5.35
N THR A 117 -2.97 14.84 -5.93
CA THR A 117 -2.75 15.29 -7.32
C THR A 117 -1.40 15.99 -7.50
N GLN A 118 -0.84 16.53 -6.41
CA GLN A 118 0.46 17.19 -6.38
C GLN A 118 1.63 16.20 -6.23
N LEU A 119 1.37 14.95 -5.88
CA LEU A 119 2.38 13.88 -5.80
C LEU A 119 2.63 13.21 -7.16
N LYS A 120 2.25 13.87 -8.25
CA LYS A 120 2.44 13.35 -9.61
C LYS A 120 3.93 13.11 -9.89
N GLY A 121 4.30 11.86 -10.18
CA GLY A 121 5.68 11.45 -10.45
C GLY A 121 6.47 11.00 -9.21
N VAL A 122 5.84 10.99 -8.04
CA VAL A 122 6.38 10.32 -6.85
C VAL A 122 6.13 8.82 -6.98
N ASP A 123 7.19 8.06 -7.22
CA ASP A 123 7.16 6.62 -7.48
C ASP A 123 8.02 5.80 -6.51
N ASN A 124 8.71 6.47 -5.59
CA ASN A 124 9.58 5.89 -4.59
C ASN A 124 9.54 6.71 -3.29
N PHE A 125 9.97 6.09 -2.20
CA PHE A 125 9.89 6.66 -0.87
C PHE A 125 10.77 7.90 -0.72
N GLN A 126 11.97 7.91 -1.30
CA GLN A 126 12.87 9.06 -1.19
C GLN A 126 12.30 10.30 -1.87
N LYS A 127 11.66 10.16 -3.05
CA LYS A 127 10.94 11.26 -3.71
C LYS A 127 9.79 11.77 -2.84
N LEU A 128 9.06 10.87 -2.18
CA LEU A 128 8.00 11.26 -1.25
C LEU A 128 8.57 12.09 -0.10
N VAL A 129 9.63 11.63 0.56
CA VAL A 129 10.29 12.36 1.64
C VAL A 129 10.75 13.74 1.17
N ASN A 130 11.41 13.81 0.02
CA ASN A 130 11.89 15.08 -0.54
C ASN A 130 10.74 16.05 -0.81
N GLU A 131 9.57 15.55 -1.22
CA GLU A 131 8.39 16.37 -1.46
C GLU A 131 7.74 16.84 -0.15
N LEU A 132 7.67 15.98 0.86
CA LEU A 132 7.13 16.35 2.18
C LEU A 132 8.03 17.35 2.92
N VAL A 133 9.36 17.20 2.83
CA VAL A 133 10.32 18.13 3.45
C VAL A 133 10.18 19.55 2.90
N LYS A 134 9.85 19.74 1.63
CA LYS A 134 9.62 21.08 1.04
C LYS A 134 8.35 21.77 1.57
N ARG A 135 7.45 21.01 2.20
CA ARG A 135 6.12 21.46 2.63
C ARG A 135 6.04 21.72 4.13
N MET A 136 7.06 21.27 4.88
CA MET A 136 7.24 21.52 6.31
C MET A 136 8.10 22.77 6.53
#